data_AF-A0A660VXU0-F1
#
_entry.id   AF-A0A660VXU0-F1
#
_cell.length_a   1.000
_cell.length_b   1.000
_cell.length_c   1.000
_cell.angle_alpha   90.00
_cell.angle_beta   90.00
_cell.angle_gamma   90.00
#
_symmetry.space_group_name_H-M   'P 1'
#
loop_
_entity.id
_entity.type
_entity.pdbx_description
1 polymer ?
#
loop_
_entity_poly.entity_id
_entity_poly.type
_entity_poly.pdbx_seq_one_letter_code
_entity_poly.pdbx_strand_id
1 'polypeptide(L)'
;MLVAAYVVQTWMVYSDPAGREAPPLSTHALRGREIWHEHNCQSCHQLYGFGGFLGPDLTNAADWLTAARMDTILVDGAGQMPAFDLDLIERRSLGAYLQEIAATGRGQARVAVFQPPVELFASTLADATPPRGRDIALQQNCVACHLPNHASDYRAPDLTTAITRLGREGVRAVLEQGVPGKAMPRFGFSPQDLEALLDFMEWLGENGELVRTALAATKHEDGDWSLAEVPWWEF
;
A
#
# COMPACT_ATOMS: atom_id res chain seq x y z
N MET A 1 -13.78 38.33 -22.05
CA MET A 1 -13.67 36.90 -22.41
C MET A 1 -13.33 36.02 -21.20
N LEU A 2 -12.27 36.33 -20.43
CA LEU A 2 -11.90 35.58 -19.21
C LEU A 2 -13.00 35.50 -18.13
N VAL A 3 -13.67 36.63 -17.83
CA VAL A 3 -14.77 36.64 -16.83
C VAL A 3 -15.92 35.72 -17.26
N ALA A 4 -16.29 35.73 -18.53
CA ALA A 4 -17.32 34.85 -19.07
C ALA A 4 -16.90 33.38 -19.01
N ALA A 5 -15.65 33.06 -19.34
CA ALA A 5 -15.11 31.71 -19.23
C ALA A 5 -15.10 31.20 -17.78
N TYR A 6 -14.69 32.04 -16.81
CA TYR A 6 -14.73 31.71 -15.39
C TYR A 6 -16.15 31.47 -14.88
N VAL A 7 -17.12 32.31 -15.27
CA VAL A 7 -18.53 32.14 -14.89
C VAL A 7 -19.11 30.85 -15.47
N VAL A 8 -18.81 30.54 -16.74
CA VAL A 8 -19.27 29.30 -17.39
C VAL A 8 -18.65 28.07 -16.72
N GLN A 9 -17.34 28.09 -16.46
CA GLN A 9 -16.64 27.00 -15.75
C GLN A 9 -17.23 26.80 -14.36
N THR A 10 -17.43 27.88 -13.60
CA THR A 10 -18.02 27.83 -12.25
C THR A 10 -19.42 27.24 -12.31
N TRP A 11 -20.26 27.72 -13.23
CA TRP A 11 -21.61 27.18 -13.39
C TRP A 11 -21.59 25.69 -13.74
N MET A 12 -20.73 25.24 -14.66
CA MET A 12 -20.58 23.82 -15.00
C MET A 12 -20.19 22.98 -13.78
N VAL A 13 -19.17 23.40 -13.01
CA VAL A 13 -18.71 22.66 -11.83
C VAL A 13 -19.79 22.58 -10.74
N TYR A 14 -20.48 23.68 -10.43
CA TYR A 14 -21.49 23.70 -9.35
C TYR A 14 -22.87 23.17 -9.77
N SER A 15 -23.12 23.04 -11.07
CA SER A 15 -24.34 22.43 -11.61
C SER A 15 -24.22 20.93 -11.88
N ASP A 16 -22.99 20.38 -11.84
CA ASP A 16 -22.73 18.95 -12.04
C ASP A 16 -23.42 18.10 -10.96
N PRO A 17 -24.35 17.20 -11.33
CA PRO A 17 -25.01 16.31 -10.39
C PRO A 17 -24.08 15.26 -9.80
N ALA A 18 -22.94 14.93 -10.44
CA ALA A 18 -22.00 13.93 -9.94
C ALA A 18 -21.46 14.27 -8.54
N GLY A 19 -21.26 15.56 -8.26
CA GLY A 19 -20.86 16.04 -6.92
C GLY A 19 -21.95 15.95 -5.85
N ARG A 20 -23.20 15.62 -6.24
CA ARG A 20 -24.38 15.50 -5.35
C ARG A 20 -24.82 14.05 -5.13
N GLU A 21 -24.27 13.10 -5.89
CA GLU A 21 -24.65 11.69 -5.85
C GLU A 21 -23.81 10.86 -4.87
N ALA A 22 -22.61 11.31 -4.50
CA ALA A 22 -21.82 10.62 -3.49
C ALA A 22 -22.52 10.74 -2.12
N PRO A 23 -22.87 9.62 -1.46
CA PRO A 23 -23.44 9.67 -0.12
C PRO A 23 -22.48 10.41 0.81
N PRO A 24 -22.99 11.23 1.73
CA PRO A 24 -22.12 11.92 2.69
C PRO A 24 -21.31 10.87 3.47
N LEU A 25 -20.04 11.20 3.73
CA LEU A 25 -19.17 10.35 4.54
C LEU A 25 -19.87 9.94 5.83
N SER A 26 -19.65 8.71 6.30
CA SER A 26 -20.19 8.27 7.57
C SER A 26 -19.67 9.14 8.73
N THR A 27 -20.38 9.12 9.87
CA THR A 27 -19.93 9.84 11.07
C THR A 27 -18.51 9.43 11.50
N HIS A 28 -18.14 8.17 11.31
CA HIS A 28 -16.79 7.69 11.60
C HIS A 28 -15.76 8.26 10.62
N ALA A 29 -16.05 8.27 9.33
CA ALA A 29 -15.17 8.87 8.32
C ALA A 29 -15.07 10.39 8.47
N LEU A 30 -16.12 11.08 8.90
CA LEU A 30 -16.08 12.51 9.22
C LEU A 30 -15.13 12.79 10.40
N ARG A 31 -15.16 11.99 11.46
CA ARG A 31 -14.19 12.08 12.56
C ARG A 31 -12.77 11.78 12.08
N GLY A 32 -12.59 10.79 11.20
CA GLY A 32 -11.30 10.51 10.59
C GLY A 32 -10.75 11.66 9.75
N ARG A 33 -11.62 12.36 9.02
CA ARG A 33 -11.27 13.58 8.27
C ARG A 33 -10.83 14.71 9.20
N GLU A 34 -11.47 14.88 10.34
CA GLU A 34 -11.04 15.85 11.35
C GLU A 34 -9.61 15.54 11.81
N ILE A 35 -9.36 14.28 12.19
CA ILE A 35 -8.02 13.81 12.62
C ILE A 35 -6.98 14.06 11.51
N TRP A 36 -7.31 13.72 10.26
CA TRP A 36 -6.43 13.99 9.10
C TRP A 36 -5.98 15.46 9.05
N HIS A 37 -6.90 16.39 9.26
CA HIS A 37 -6.61 17.83 9.25
C HIS A 37 -5.90 18.30 10.53
N GLU A 38 -6.34 17.85 11.70
CA GLU A 38 -5.78 18.20 13.01
C GLU A 38 -4.29 17.81 13.11
N HIS A 39 -3.93 16.66 12.55
CA HIS A 39 -2.55 16.17 12.51
C HIS A 39 -1.79 16.58 11.25
N ASN A 40 -2.40 17.41 10.39
CA ASN A 40 -1.79 17.98 9.19
C ASN A 40 -1.23 16.91 8.23
N CYS A 41 -1.92 15.77 8.10
CA CYS A 41 -1.50 14.65 7.25
C CYS A 41 -1.33 15.08 5.79
N GLN A 42 -2.16 16.02 5.31
CA GLN A 42 -2.09 16.57 3.96
C GLN A 42 -0.78 17.31 3.63
N SER A 43 0.01 17.71 4.63
CA SER A 43 1.28 18.41 4.38
C SER A 43 2.35 17.48 3.82
N CYS A 44 2.22 16.18 4.06
CA CYS A 44 3.13 15.15 3.59
C CYS A 44 2.47 14.19 2.60
N HIS A 45 1.19 13.88 2.79
CA HIS A 45 0.43 12.93 1.97
C HIS A 45 -0.54 13.65 1.04
N GLN A 46 -0.94 12.94 -0.02
CA GLN A 46 -1.91 13.42 -0.99
C GLN A 46 -3.24 12.70 -0.83
N LEU A 47 -4.30 13.39 -1.25
CA LEU A 47 -5.55 12.78 -1.71
C LEU A 47 -5.83 13.33 -3.10
N TYR A 48 -6.00 12.45 -4.08
CA TYR A 48 -6.28 12.77 -5.47
C TYR A 48 -5.17 13.56 -6.14
N GLY A 49 -3.92 13.28 -5.76
CA GLY A 49 -2.76 14.06 -6.19
C GLY A 49 -2.66 15.45 -5.55
N PHE A 50 -3.55 15.80 -4.60
CA PHE A 50 -3.50 17.07 -3.90
C PHE A 50 -2.97 16.90 -2.46
N GLY A 51 -1.89 17.60 -2.13
CA GLY A 51 -1.24 17.55 -0.83
C GLY A 51 0.28 17.65 -0.94
N GLY A 52 0.98 17.16 0.08
CA GLY A 52 2.43 17.03 0.08
C GLY A 52 2.91 15.79 -0.68
N PHE A 53 4.17 15.81 -1.13
CA PHE A 53 4.79 14.72 -1.91
C PHE A 53 5.80 13.91 -1.11
N LEU A 54 5.82 14.08 0.23
CA LEU A 54 6.81 13.43 1.08
C LEU A 54 6.41 11.99 1.42
N GLY A 55 5.11 11.75 1.58
CA GLY A 55 4.51 10.44 1.75
C GLY A 55 3.72 10.04 0.50
N PRO A 56 3.30 8.76 0.40
CA PRO A 56 2.48 8.29 -0.71
C PRO A 56 1.10 8.97 -0.72
N ASP A 57 0.47 9.00 -1.90
CA ASP A 57 -0.95 9.32 -2.03
C ASP A 57 -1.80 8.26 -1.31
N LEU A 58 -2.75 8.73 -0.49
CA LEU A 58 -3.57 7.87 0.36
C LEU A 58 -5.02 7.73 -0.11
N THR A 59 -5.38 8.25 -1.29
CA THR A 59 -6.75 8.14 -1.83
C THR A 59 -7.22 6.71 -1.86
N ASN A 60 -6.39 5.80 -2.37
CA ASN A 60 -6.72 4.38 -2.47
C ASN A 60 -5.94 3.55 -1.44
N ALA A 61 -5.54 4.15 -0.31
CA ALA A 61 -4.74 3.46 0.71
C ALA A 61 -5.41 2.17 1.20
N ALA A 62 -6.74 2.16 1.33
CA ALA A 62 -7.48 0.98 1.79
C ALA A 62 -7.35 -0.24 0.88
N ASP A 63 -6.94 -0.08 -0.38
CA ASP A 63 -6.76 -1.19 -1.32
C ASP A 63 -5.44 -1.95 -1.07
N TRP A 64 -4.45 -1.29 -0.44
CA TRP A 64 -3.11 -1.85 -0.24
C TRP A 64 -2.58 -1.70 1.20
N LEU A 65 -3.32 -1.07 2.11
CA LEU A 65 -2.91 -0.90 3.50
C LEU A 65 -3.92 -1.56 4.43
N THR A 66 -3.48 -2.61 5.11
CA THR A 66 -4.34 -3.30 6.10
C THR A 66 -4.50 -2.46 7.37
N ALA A 67 -5.61 -2.63 8.08
CA ALA A 67 -5.86 -1.90 9.32
C ALA A 67 -4.77 -2.14 10.39
N ALA A 68 -4.28 -3.38 10.52
CA ALA A 68 -3.20 -3.71 11.44
C ALA A 68 -1.87 -3.02 11.06
N ARG A 69 -1.59 -2.93 9.76
CA ARG A 69 -0.40 -2.24 9.25
C ARG A 69 -0.51 -0.73 9.47
N MET A 70 -1.67 -0.15 9.17
CA MET A 70 -1.98 1.26 9.44
C MET A 70 -1.79 1.59 10.92
N ASP A 71 -2.33 0.76 11.81
CA ASP A 71 -2.19 0.92 13.26
C ASP A 71 -0.72 0.97 13.68
N THR A 72 0.09 0.05 13.16
CA THR A 72 1.53 0.02 13.45
C THR A 72 2.22 1.30 12.97
N ILE A 73 1.93 1.75 11.75
CA ILE A 73 2.52 2.98 11.18
C ILE A 73 2.13 4.21 12.00
N LEU A 74 0.86 4.31 12.43
CA LEU A 74 0.40 5.45 13.21
C LEU A 74 1.02 5.48 14.62
N VAL A 75 1.22 4.31 15.24
CA VAL A 75 1.77 4.22 16.61
C VAL A 75 3.29 4.31 16.65
N ASP A 76 3.98 3.61 15.76
CA ASP A 76 5.45 3.53 15.77
C ASP A 76 6.11 4.55 14.82
N GLY A 77 5.37 5.13 13.88
CA GLY A 77 5.91 5.90 12.76
C GLY A 77 6.50 5.01 11.65
N ALA A 78 6.92 5.64 10.55
CA ALA A 78 7.59 4.96 9.44
C ALA A 78 8.50 5.92 8.67
N GLY A 79 9.82 5.67 8.69
CA GLY A 79 10.79 6.55 8.03
C GLY A 79 10.75 7.98 8.58
N GLN A 80 10.27 8.94 7.79
CA GLN A 80 10.07 10.33 8.22
C GLN A 80 8.66 10.62 8.74
N MET A 81 7.73 9.66 8.62
CA MET A 81 6.40 9.77 9.19
C MET A 81 6.50 9.64 10.72
N PRO A 82 6.06 10.65 11.49
CA PRO A 82 6.14 10.62 12.93
C PRO A 82 5.17 9.58 13.52
N ALA A 83 5.45 9.14 14.73
CA ALA A 83 4.48 8.45 15.57
C ALA A 83 3.42 9.44 16.08
N PHE A 84 2.18 8.98 16.20
CA PHE A 84 1.05 9.76 16.69
C PHE A 84 0.44 9.10 17.94
N ASP A 85 0.05 9.93 18.90
CA ASP A 85 -0.68 9.51 20.10
C ASP A 85 -2.18 9.50 19.82
N LEU A 86 -2.62 8.55 18.98
CA LEU A 86 -4.02 8.35 18.62
C LEU A 86 -4.59 7.14 19.35
N ASP A 87 -5.77 7.31 19.95
CA ASP A 87 -6.47 6.19 20.56
C ASP A 87 -7.01 5.20 19.49
N LEU A 88 -7.52 4.05 19.95
CA LEU A 88 -8.02 3.02 19.03
C LEU A 88 -9.23 3.50 18.20
N ILE A 89 -10.09 4.36 18.76
CA ILE A 89 -11.26 4.89 18.07
C ILE A 89 -10.83 5.91 17.01
N GLU A 90 -9.84 6.73 17.31
CA GLU A 90 -9.26 7.71 16.40
C GLU A 90 -8.58 7.03 15.22
N ARG A 91 -7.73 6.03 15.47
CA ARG A 91 -7.08 5.25 14.39
C ARG A 91 -8.10 4.56 13.49
N ARG A 92 -9.15 3.97 14.07
CA ARG A 92 -10.24 3.36 13.31
C ARG A 92 -11.04 4.38 12.51
N SER A 93 -11.28 5.57 13.06
CA SER A 93 -11.97 6.66 12.36
C SER A 93 -11.16 7.15 11.17
N LEU A 94 -9.84 7.29 11.32
CA LEU A 94 -8.93 7.62 10.22
C LEU A 94 -8.92 6.51 9.15
N GLY A 95 -8.91 5.24 9.56
CA GLY A 95 -9.04 4.11 8.64
C GLY A 95 -10.36 4.11 7.88
N ALA A 96 -11.48 4.39 8.55
CA ALA A 96 -12.80 4.53 7.91
C ALA A 96 -12.82 5.70 6.90
N TYR A 97 -12.18 6.82 7.23
CA TYR A 97 -12.03 7.94 6.31
C TYR A 97 -11.30 7.53 5.03
N LEU A 98 -10.13 6.90 5.14
CA LEU A 98 -9.36 6.44 3.98
C LEU A 98 -10.10 5.38 3.17
N GLN A 99 -10.87 4.51 3.83
CA GLN A 99 -11.70 3.50 3.16
C GLN A 99 -12.85 4.12 2.35
N GLU A 100 -13.53 5.12 2.90
CA GLU A 100 -14.61 5.81 2.17
C GLU A 100 -14.05 6.73 1.07
N ILE A 101 -12.89 7.35 1.29
CA ILE A 101 -12.22 8.11 0.23
C ILE A 101 -11.83 7.20 -0.95
N ALA A 102 -11.32 5.99 -0.70
CA ALA A 102 -11.01 5.03 -1.74
C ALA A 102 -12.22 4.66 -2.61
N ALA A 103 -13.43 4.71 -2.04
CA ALA A 103 -14.68 4.47 -2.76
C ALA A 103 -15.13 5.66 -3.63
N THR A 104 -14.63 6.87 -3.36
CA THR A 104 -15.07 8.11 -4.05
C THR A 104 -14.31 8.38 -5.37
N GLY A 105 -13.24 7.65 -5.66
CA GLY A 105 -12.50 7.79 -6.91
C GLY A 105 -11.12 7.15 -6.87
N ARG A 106 -10.30 7.44 -7.88
CA ARG A 106 -8.90 7.00 -7.93
C ARG A 106 -7.96 8.19 -7.89
N GLY A 107 -6.91 8.11 -7.08
CA GLY A 107 -5.92 9.18 -6.92
C GLY A 107 -4.90 9.25 -8.05
N GLN A 108 -4.79 8.18 -8.84
CA GLN A 108 -3.82 8.01 -9.92
C GLN A 108 -4.51 8.09 -11.27
N ALA A 109 -3.81 8.64 -12.28
CA ALA A 109 -4.29 8.62 -13.65
C ALA A 109 -4.31 7.17 -14.17
N ARG A 110 -5.48 6.67 -14.56
CA ARG A 110 -5.59 5.31 -15.14
C ARG A 110 -4.92 5.30 -16.51
N VAL A 111 -3.72 4.73 -16.60
CA VAL A 111 -3.13 4.36 -17.90
C VAL A 111 -3.72 3.02 -18.40
N ALA A 112 -4.20 2.14 -17.50
CA ALA A 112 -4.90 0.89 -17.87
C ALA A 112 -5.69 0.25 -16.69
N VAL A 113 -6.47 -0.81 -16.95
CA VAL A 113 -7.12 -1.65 -15.92
C VAL A 113 -6.12 -2.68 -15.42
N PHE A 114 -5.49 -2.40 -14.29
CA PHE A 114 -4.45 -3.23 -13.72
C PHE A 114 -4.99 -4.14 -12.61
N GLN A 115 -4.60 -5.43 -12.61
CA GLN A 115 -4.73 -6.28 -11.41
C GLN A 115 -3.67 -5.85 -10.41
N PRO A 116 -4.02 -5.39 -9.19
CA PRO A 116 -3.05 -4.91 -8.22
C PRO A 116 -1.97 -5.97 -7.92
N PRO A 117 -0.72 -5.56 -7.61
CA PRO A 117 0.42 -6.48 -7.58
C PRO A 117 0.26 -7.57 -6.53
N VAL A 118 -0.51 -7.30 -5.47
CA VAL A 118 -0.82 -8.25 -4.40
C VAL A 118 -1.66 -9.44 -4.89
N GLU A 119 -2.61 -9.21 -5.80
CA GLU A 119 -3.49 -10.27 -6.33
C GLU A 119 -2.74 -11.16 -7.31
N LEU A 120 -1.87 -10.56 -8.11
CA LEU A 120 -0.98 -11.31 -8.98
C LEU A 120 0.05 -12.13 -8.19
N PHE A 121 0.62 -11.54 -7.14
CA PHE A 121 1.55 -12.25 -6.29
C PHE A 121 0.84 -13.39 -5.54
N ALA A 122 -0.39 -13.16 -5.05
CA ALA A 122 -1.21 -14.18 -4.41
C ALA A 122 -1.52 -15.35 -5.35
N SER A 123 -1.85 -15.08 -6.63
CA SER A 123 -2.10 -16.13 -7.62
C SER A 123 -0.84 -16.91 -7.98
N THR A 124 0.31 -16.22 -8.10
CA THR A 124 1.62 -16.84 -8.35
C THR A 124 2.06 -17.76 -7.21
N LEU A 125 1.65 -17.45 -5.98
CA LEU A 125 2.00 -18.20 -4.77
C LEU A 125 0.90 -19.14 -4.27
N ALA A 126 -0.15 -19.39 -5.06
CA ALA A 126 -1.28 -20.22 -4.65
C ALA A 126 -0.84 -21.63 -4.17
N ASP A 127 0.25 -22.16 -4.73
CA ASP A 127 0.80 -23.48 -4.39
C ASP A 127 2.06 -23.43 -3.49
N ALA A 128 2.43 -22.25 -2.99
CA ALA A 128 3.60 -22.11 -2.13
C ALA A 128 3.42 -22.87 -0.80
N THR A 129 4.46 -23.59 -0.39
CA THR A 129 4.47 -24.39 0.84
C THR A 129 5.66 -24.01 1.72
N PRO A 130 5.48 -23.86 3.06
CA PRO A 130 4.23 -24.02 3.81
C PRO A 130 3.27 -22.83 3.65
N PRO A 131 1.94 -23.07 3.63
CA PRO A 131 0.95 -22.03 3.33
C PRO A 131 0.83 -20.96 4.43
N ARG A 132 1.12 -21.31 5.69
CA ARG A 132 0.96 -20.39 6.83
C ARG A 132 1.82 -19.13 6.69
N GLY A 133 3.09 -19.27 6.33
CA GLY A 133 4.00 -18.14 6.16
C GLY A 133 3.61 -17.27 4.97
N ARG A 134 3.19 -17.87 3.86
CA ARG A 134 2.62 -17.16 2.72
C ARG A 134 1.40 -16.34 3.14
N ASP A 135 0.46 -16.94 3.85
CA ASP A 135 -0.77 -16.28 4.26
C ASP A 135 -0.47 -15.08 5.18
N ILE A 136 0.51 -15.22 6.08
CA ILE A 136 1.01 -14.10 6.89
C ILE A 136 1.58 -13.00 5.98
N ALA A 137 2.45 -13.34 5.03
CA ALA A 137 3.05 -12.36 4.11
C ALA A 137 2.00 -11.59 3.29
N LEU A 138 0.93 -12.27 2.86
CA LEU A 138 -0.21 -11.65 2.16
C LEU A 138 -1.06 -10.78 3.10
N GLN A 139 -1.37 -11.26 4.31
CA GLN A 139 -2.14 -10.50 5.31
C GLN A 139 -1.41 -9.24 5.80
N GLN A 140 -0.09 -9.29 5.88
CA GLN A 140 0.74 -8.14 6.24
C GLN A 140 1.08 -7.26 5.03
N ASN A 141 0.61 -7.66 3.84
CA ASN A 141 0.85 -7.03 2.55
C ASN A 141 2.31 -6.70 2.28
N CYS A 142 3.22 -7.63 2.60
CA CYS A 142 4.66 -7.44 2.42
C CYS A 142 5.02 -7.09 0.97
N VAL A 143 4.27 -7.62 0.01
CA VAL A 143 4.54 -7.48 -1.43
C VAL A 143 4.15 -6.14 -2.03
N ALA A 144 3.34 -5.33 -1.34
CA ALA A 144 3.13 -3.94 -1.75
C ALA A 144 4.43 -3.12 -1.70
N CYS A 145 5.34 -3.48 -0.79
CA CYS A 145 6.67 -2.87 -0.71
C CYS A 145 7.75 -3.77 -1.32
N HIS A 146 7.67 -5.09 -1.16
CA HIS A 146 8.75 -5.99 -1.52
C HIS A 146 8.44 -6.82 -2.77
N LEU A 147 8.45 -6.16 -3.93
CA LEU A 147 8.21 -6.80 -5.22
C LEU A 147 9.40 -7.68 -5.67
N PRO A 148 9.13 -8.82 -6.34
CA PRO A 148 10.17 -9.73 -6.80
C PRO A 148 10.87 -9.27 -8.09
N ASN A 149 10.99 -7.97 -8.33
CA ASN A 149 11.64 -7.42 -9.53
C ASN A 149 12.41 -6.12 -9.27
N HIS A 150 12.75 -5.81 -8.00
CA HIS A 150 13.45 -4.60 -7.57
C HIS A 150 12.78 -3.26 -7.94
N ALA A 151 11.54 -3.26 -8.42
CA ALA A 151 10.86 -2.08 -8.94
C ALA A 151 9.93 -1.38 -7.95
N SER A 152 10.01 -1.68 -6.64
CA SER A 152 9.19 -0.97 -5.67
C SER A 152 9.71 0.44 -5.40
N ASP A 153 8.82 1.43 -5.47
CA ASP A 153 9.10 2.83 -5.13
C ASP A 153 9.56 3.03 -3.68
N TYR A 154 9.23 2.08 -2.81
CA TYR A 154 9.69 2.06 -1.42
C TYR A 154 11.16 1.66 -1.28
N ARG A 155 11.86 1.37 -2.41
CA ARG A 155 13.25 0.87 -2.45
C ARG A 155 13.44 -0.35 -1.55
N ALA A 156 12.38 -1.14 -1.39
CA ALA A 156 12.42 -2.34 -0.56
C ALA A 156 13.14 -3.47 -1.31
N PRO A 157 13.89 -4.32 -0.61
CA PRO A 157 14.58 -5.45 -1.22
C PRO A 157 13.57 -6.49 -1.74
N ASP A 158 13.92 -7.12 -2.85
CA ASP A 158 13.21 -8.28 -3.41
C ASP A 158 13.23 -9.45 -2.42
N LEU A 159 12.05 -9.90 -1.96
CA LEU A 159 11.94 -11.01 -0.99
C LEU A 159 12.49 -12.34 -1.52
N THR A 160 12.43 -12.57 -2.83
CA THR A 160 12.97 -13.80 -3.47
C THR A 160 14.50 -13.90 -3.39
N THR A 161 15.16 -12.81 -3.00
CA THR A 161 16.61 -12.79 -2.78
C THR A 161 16.99 -12.43 -1.34
N ALA A 162 16.04 -11.95 -0.53
CA ALA A 162 16.29 -11.44 0.80
C ALA A 162 16.87 -12.51 1.74
N ILE A 163 16.28 -13.72 1.75
CA ILE A 163 16.75 -14.83 2.60
C ILE A 163 18.15 -15.29 2.21
N THR A 164 18.48 -15.30 0.91
CA THR A 164 19.80 -15.69 0.40
C THR A 164 20.88 -14.66 0.76
N ARG A 165 20.51 -13.38 0.83
CA ARG A 165 21.42 -12.27 1.16
C ARG A 165 21.66 -12.12 2.67
N LEU A 166 20.61 -12.26 3.47
CA LEU A 166 20.64 -11.97 4.91
C LEU A 166 20.76 -13.23 5.78
N GLY A 167 20.41 -14.41 5.23
CA GLY A 167 20.23 -15.63 6.01
C GLY A 167 18.98 -15.57 6.90
N ARG A 168 18.58 -16.74 7.42
CA ARG A 168 17.38 -16.89 8.27
C ARG A 168 17.41 -15.96 9.49
N GLU A 169 18.52 -15.93 10.22
CA GLU A 169 18.67 -15.08 11.40
C GLU A 169 18.70 -13.58 11.06
N GLY A 170 19.26 -13.20 9.91
CA GLY A 170 19.22 -11.82 9.45
C GLY A 170 17.79 -11.37 9.11
N VAL A 171 17.01 -12.21 8.43
CA VAL A 171 15.60 -11.94 8.16
C VAL A 171 14.79 -11.89 9.47
N ARG A 172 15.03 -12.80 10.41
CA ARG A 172 14.41 -12.76 11.75
C ARG A 172 14.64 -11.41 12.42
N ALA A 173 15.90 -10.98 12.52
CA ALA A 173 16.25 -9.72 13.16
C ALA A 173 15.54 -8.52 12.52
N VAL A 174 15.46 -8.48 11.17
CA VAL A 174 14.74 -7.43 10.45
C VAL A 174 13.23 -7.47 10.75
N LEU A 175 12.61 -8.64 10.83
CA LEU A 175 11.19 -8.76 11.14
C LEU A 175 10.88 -8.32 12.58
N GLU A 176 11.74 -8.65 13.53
CA GLU A 176 11.54 -8.31 14.95
C GLU A 176 11.85 -6.84 15.27
N GLN A 177 12.86 -6.26 14.59
CA GLN A 177 13.40 -4.94 14.94
C GLN A 177 13.02 -3.86 13.93
N GLY A 178 12.55 -4.25 12.75
CA GLY A 178 12.46 -3.34 11.59
C GLY A 178 13.85 -2.87 11.14
N VAL A 179 13.87 -1.86 10.26
CA VAL A 179 15.12 -1.21 9.87
C VAL A 179 15.08 0.25 10.33
N PRO A 180 15.87 0.63 11.35
CA PRO A 180 15.88 1.99 11.88
C PRO A 180 16.12 3.05 10.79
N GLY A 181 15.31 4.11 10.79
CA GLY A 181 15.38 5.19 9.81
C GLY A 181 14.91 4.81 8.39
N LYS A 182 14.30 3.63 8.22
CA LYS A 182 13.64 3.19 6.99
C LYS A 182 12.17 2.88 7.26
N ALA A 183 11.40 2.65 6.19
CA ALA A 183 9.97 2.35 6.28
C ALA A 183 9.65 0.90 6.70
N MET A 184 10.66 0.01 6.72
CA MET A 184 10.50 -1.39 7.12
C MET A 184 10.18 -1.46 8.63
N PRO A 185 8.96 -1.88 9.01
CA PRO A 185 8.52 -1.83 10.39
C PRO A 185 9.06 -3.00 11.21
N ARG A 186 8.95 -2.87 12.53
CA ARG A 186 8.99 -4.01 13.44
C ARG A 186 7.66 -4.74 13.42
N PHE A 187 7.68 -6.06 13.58
CA PHE A 187 6.48 -6.88 13.68
C PHE A 187 6.43 -7.62 15.02
N GLY A 188 5.23 -7.68 15.61
CA GLY A 188 4.96 -8.41 16.86
C GLY A 188 4.38 -9.80 16.62
N PHE A 189 5.01 -10.62 15.77
CA PHE A 189 4.51 -11.96 15.46
C PHE A 189 4.65 -12.92 16.65
N SER A 190 3.76 -13.92 16.72
CA SER A 190 3.94 -15.04 17.64
C SER A 190 5.16 -15.86 17.24
N PRO A 191 5.82 -16.59 18.15
CA PRO A 191 6.95 -17.45 17.79
C PRO A 191 6.61 -18.45 16.67
N GLN A 192 5.40 -19.00 16.66
CA GLN A 192 4.97 -19.91 15.60
C GLN A 192 4.79 -19.21 14.25
N ASP A 193 4.21 -18.00 14.25
CA ASP A 193 4.00 -17.23 13.01
C ASP A 193 5.32 -16.72 12.43
N LEU A 194 6.27 -16.35 13.28
CA LEU A 194 7.61 -15.96 12.87
C LEU A 194 8.35 -17.13 12.21
N GLU A 195 8.35 -18.33 12.82
CA GLU A 195 8.95 -19.50 12.18
C GLU A 195 8.27 -19.84 10.84
N ALA A 196 6.93 -19.83 10.81
CA ALA A 196 6.21 -20.11 9.57
C ALA A 196 6.55 -19.11 8.46
N LEU A 197 6.70 -17.83 8.80
CA LEU A 197 7.11 -16.80 7.85
C LEU A 197 8.56 -17.00 7.39
N LEU A 198 9.47 -17.40 8.28
CA LEU A 198 10.87 -17.71 7.91
C LEU A 198 10.96 -18.93 7.00
N ASP A 199 10.18 -19.99 7.25
CA ASP A 199 10.10 -21.17 6.37
C ASP A 199 9.58 -20.78 4.98
N PHE A 200 8.58 -19.90 4.92
CA PHE A 200 8.10 -19.35 3.65
C PHE A 200 9.18 -18.51 2.95
N MET A 201 9.96 -17.70 3.69
CA MET A 201 11.05 -16.93 3.11
C MET A 201 12.15 -17.83 2.53
N GLU A 202 12.46 -18.95 3.18
CA GLU A 202 13.38 -19.97 2.65
C GLU A 202 12.85 -20.59 1.36
N TRP A 203 11.59 -21.04 1.37
CA TRP A 203 10.95 -21.55 0.15
C TRP A 203 10.97 -20.50 -0.97
N LEU A 204 10.73 -19.22 -0.65
CA LEU A 204 10.74 -18.13 -1.61
C LEU A 204 12.13 -17.86 -2.19
N GLY A 205 13.18 -18.07 -1.40
CA GLY A 205 14.58 -18.00 -1.87
C GLY A 205 14.93 -19.15 -2.80
N GLU A 206 14.52 -20.38 -2.47
CA GLU A 206 14.73 -21.58 -3.30
C GLU A 206 13.96 -21.51 -4.63
N ASN A 207 12.75 -20.95 -4.60
CA ASN A 207 11.85 -20.85 -5.76
C ASN A 207 11.88 -19.46 -6.40
N GLY A 208 12.86 -18.62 -6.05
CA GLY A 208 12.86 -17.21 -6.44
C GLY A 208 12.82 -16.99 -7.95
N GLU A 209 13.57 -17.77 -8.73
CA GLU A 209 13.57 -17.65 -10.20
C GLU A 209 12.22 -17.98 -10.81
N LEU A 210 11.52 -18.99 -10.27
CA LEU A 210 10.19 -19.38 -10.70
C LEU A 210 9.20 -18.23 -10.44
N VAL A 211 9.26 -17.62 -9.26
CA VAL A 211 8.39 -16.49 -8.89
C VAL A 211 8.64 -15.27 -9.76
N ARG A 212 9.92 -14.91 -9.99
CA ARG A 212 10.29 -13.78 -10.86
C ARG A 212 9.86 -14.00 -12.30
N THR A 213 10.06 -15.21 -12.82
CA THR A 213 9.66 -15.58 -14.18
C THR A 213 8.15 -15.55 -14.35
N ALA A 214 7.40 -16.08 -13.37
CA ALA A 214 5.94 -16.05 -13.39
C ALA A 214 5.40 -14.61 -13.36
N LEU A 215 5.97 -13.74 -12.53
CA LEU A 215 5.61 -12.32 -12.48
C LEU A 215 5.94 -11.60 -13.80
N ALA A 216 7.12 -11.87 -14.37
CA ALA A 216 7.52 -11.26 -15.65
C ALA A 216 6.67 -11.77 -16.84
N ALA A 217 6.21 -13.02 -16.78
CA ALA A 217 5.37 -13.63 -17.80
C ALA A 217 3.91 -13.16 -17.73
N THR A 218 3.51 -12.49 -16.65
CA THR A 218 2.15 -11.97 -16.54
C THR A 218 2.01 -10.77 -17.48
N LYS A 219 1.12 -10.92 -18.47
CA LYS A 219 0.82 -9.90 -19.46
C LYS A 219 -0.48 -9.18 -19.11
N HIS A 220 -0.57 -7.91 -19.46
CA HIS A 220 -1.82 -7.18 -19.47
C HIS A 220 -2.84 -7.85 -20.41
N GLU A 221 -4.15 -7.71 -20.16
CA GLU A 221 -5.22 -8.30 -21.00
C GLU A 221 -5.11 -7.87 -22.48
N ASP A 222 -4.56 -6.68 -22.73
CA ASP A 222 -4.33 -6.14 -24.08
C ASP A 222 -3.00 -6.57 -24.73
N GLY A 223 -2.18 -7.36 -24.04
CA GLY A 223 -1.00 -8.05 -24.60
C GLY A 223 0.24 -7.21 -24.94
N ASP A 224 0.18 -5.88 -24.83
CA ASP A 224 1.22 -4.96 -25.33
C ASP A 224 2.41 -4.73 -24.38
N TRP A 225 2.34 -5.17 -23.12
CA TRP A 225 3.43 -4.98 -22.14
C TRP A 225 3.36 -6.00 -20.97
N SER A 226 4.51 -6.23 -20.34
CA SER A 226 4.70 -7.07 -19.14
C SER A 226 4.68 -6.22 -17.87
N LEU A 227 4.20 -6.78 -16.74
CA LEU A 227 4.35 -6.16 -15.42
C LEU A 227 5.80 -5.81 -15.05
N ALA A 228 6.78 -6.55 -15.57
CA ALA A 228 8.20 -6.24 -15.33
C ALA A 228 8.67 -4.97 -16.06
N GLU A 229 7.91 -4.49 -17.05
CA GLU A 229 8.27 -3.37 -17.93
C GLU A 229 7.48 -2.09 -17.59
N VAL A 230 6.52 -2.18 -16.67
CA VAL A 230 5.73 -1.02 -16.23
C VAL A 230 6.64 -0.02 -15.52
N PRO A 231 6.62 1.27 -15.91
CA PRO A 231 7.22 2.34 -15.14
C PRO A 231 6.36 2.58 -13.89
N TRP A 232 6.66 1.85 -12.82
CA TRP A 232 5.86 1.81 -11.58
C TRP A 232 5.70 3.17 -10.89
N TRP A 233 6.55 4.16 -11.20
CA TRP A 233 6.43 5.53 -10.74
C TRP A 233 5.25 6.32 -11.34
N GLU A 234 4.51 5.74 -12.31
CA GLU A 234 3.28 6.31 -12.86
C GLU A 234 2.01 5.81 -12.15
N PHE A 235 2.15 4.96 -11.12
CA PHE A 235 1.08 4.49 -10.24
C PHE A 235 1.26 5.10 -8.84
#